data_AF-A0A968RIA3-F1
#
_entry.id   AF-A0A968RIA3-F1
#
_cell.length_a   1.000
_cell.length_b   1.000
_cell.length_c   1.000
_cell.angle_alpha   90.00
_cell.angle_beta   90.00
_cell.angle_gamma   90.00
#
_symmetry.space_group_name_H-M   'P 1'
#
loop_
_entity.id
_entity.type
_entity.pdbx_description
1 polymer ?
#
loop_
_entity_poly.entity_id
_entity_poly.type
_entity_poly.pdbx_seq_one_letter_code
_entity_poly.pdbx_strand_id
1 'polypeptide(L)'
;MNGNNGFAVTGTNTFDYAGLFASGIGDINGDRIDDILISAPGPLGGTPGKSYVIYGRTTGFSPNLNLAEINSNNGFVINGIDGNSSGTASSGDINGDGIPDLVIGADGGTTNGGINAGKTYVIFGQQGGLLAASTSQN
;
A
#
# COMPACT_ATOMS: atom_id res chain seq x y z
N MET A 1 10.72 0.59 -21.19
CA MET A 1 9.92 1.62 -20.48
C MET A 1 10.84 2.81 -20.23
N ASN A 2 10.39 4.03 -20.49
CA ASN A 2 11.23 5.25 -20.40
C ASN A 2 10.65 6.34 -19.50
N GLY A 3 9.69 6.01 -18.63
CA GLY A 3 9.03 6.96 -17.74
C GLY A 3 7.85 7.71 -18.38
N ASN A 4 7.86 7.87 -19.71
CA ASN A 4 6.79 8.54 -20.46
C ASN A 4 5.72 7.56 -20.98
N ASN A 5 6.11 6.31 -21.24
CA ASN A 5 5.19 5.25 -21.68
C ASN A 5 5.02 4.12 -20.65
N GLY A 6 5.37 4.41 -19.39
CA GLY A 6 5.38 3.45 -18.28
C GLY A 6 6.71 3.43 -17.55
N PHE A 7 6.70 2.81 -16.38
CA PHE A 7 7.84 2.68 -15.47
C PHE A 7 7.83 1.30 -14.81
N ALA A 8 9.00 0.82 -14.42
CA ALA A 8 9.15 -0.35 -13.55
C ALA A 8 9.15 0.09 -12.08
N VAL A 9 8.60 -0.75 -11.21
CA VAL A 9 8.69 -0.60 -9.76
C VAL A 9 9.59 -1.72 -9.23
N THR A 10 10.58 -1.38 -8.41
CA THR A 10 11.53 -2.36 -7.85
C THR A 10 11.42 -2.47 -6.33
N GLY A 11 11.51 -3.71 -5.84
CA GLY A 11 11.56 -4.02 -4.41
C GLY A 11 12.78 -3.47 -3.68
N THR A 12 12.75 -3.59 -2.36
CA THR A 12 13.72 -3.01 -1.43
C THR A 12 14.67 -4.03 -0.83
N ASN A 13 14.21 -5.28 -0.65
CA ASN A 13 14.94 -6.31 0.06
C ASN A 13 14.81 -7.67 -0.62
N THR A 14 15.79 -8.54 -0.43
CA THR A 14 15.69 -9.95 -0.82
C THR A 14 14.47 -10.59 -0.17
N PHE A 15 13.69 -11.36 -0.96
CA PHE A 15 12.47 -12.04 -0.53
C PHE A 15 11.32 -11.15 -0.06
N ASP A 16 11.33 -9.84 -0.31
CA ASP A 16 10.17 -8.99 0.00
C ASP A 16 8.95 -9.29 -0.89
N TYR A 17 9.17 -9.96 -2.03
CA TYR A 17 8.14 -10.27 -3.02
C TYR A 17 7.35 -9.03 -3.47
N ALA A 18 8.04 -7.90 -3.61
CA ALA A 18 7.46 -6.68 -4.16
C ALA A 18 6.80 -6.95 -5.52
N GLY A 19 5.57 -6.47 -5.67
CA GLY A 19 4.76 -6.70 -6.87
C GLY A 19 4.01 -8.03 -6.90
N LEU A 20 3.96 -8.80 -5.80
CA LEU A 20 3.14 -10.02 -5.74
C LEU A 20 1.66 -9.72 -6.06
N PHE A 21 1.18 -8.57 -5.57
CA PHE A 21 -0.08 -7.96 -5.96
C PHE A 21 0.15 -6.48 -6.30
N ALA A 22 -0.54 -6.02 -7.33
CA ALA A 22 -0.60 -4.63 -7.74
C ALA A 22 -2.04 -4.28 -8.15
N SER A 23 -2.52 -3.10 -7.78
CA SER A 23 -3.85 -2.61 -8.15
C SER A 23 -3.85 -1.09 -8.29
N GLY A 24 -4.68 -0.57 -9.19
CA GLY A 24 -5.14 0.82 -9.07
C GLY A 24 -6.10 0.94 -7.88
N ILE A 25 -6.03 2.05 -7.15
CA ILE A 25 -6.82 2.26 -5.92
C ILE A 25 -7.70 3.51 -5.96
N GLY A 26 -7.71 4.22 -7.09
CA GLY A 26 -8.32 5.55 -7.18
C GLY A 26 -7.44 6.61 -6.53
N ASP A 27 -7.98 7.81 -6.41
CA ASP A 27 -7.30 9.00 -5.86
C ASP A 27 -7.38 9.04 -4.32
N ILE A 28 -6.48 8.34 -3.63
CA ILE A 28 -6.52 8.21 -2.15
C ILE A 28 -6.04 9.50 -1.44
N ASN A 29 -5.36 10.38 -2.18
CA ASN A 29 -4.83 11.63 -1.66
C ASN A 29 -5.67 12.86 -2.04
N GLY A 30 -6.74 12.70 -2.82
CA GLY A 30 -7.67 13.76 -3.20
C GLY A 30 -7.09 14.78 -4.20
N ASP A 31 -6.09 14.42 -5.00
CA ASP A 31 -5.44 15.27 -6.01
C ASP A 31 -6.03 15.14 -7.44
N ARG A 32 -7.03 14.26 -7.58
CA ARG A 32 -7.77 13.88 -8.80
C ARG A 32 -6.97 13.02 -9.78
N ILE A 33 -5.94 12.34 -9.31
CA ILE A 33 -5.15 11.41 -10.11
C ILE A 33 -5.19 10.04 -9.42
N ASP A 34 -5.52 9.00 -10.18
CA ASP A 34 -5.56 7.64 -9.63
C ASP A 34 -4.16 7.19 -9.15
N ASP A 35 -4.15 6.58 -7.98
CA ASP A 35 -2.97 6.04 -7.31
C ASP A 35 -2.87 4.52 -7.50
N ILE A 36 -1.71 3.97 -7.14
CA ILE A 36 -1.45 2.52 -7.23
C ILE A 36 -0.98 1.96 -5.89
N LEU A 37 -1.43 0.74 -5.59
CA LEU A 37 -0.96 -0.08 -4.48
C LEU A 37 -0.04 -1.18 -5.00
N ILE A 38 1.12 -1.33 -4.37
CA ILE A 38 2.07 -2.42 -4.62
C ILE A 38 2.31 -3.16 -3.31
N SER A 39 2.05 -4.46 -3.27
CA SER A 39 2.36 -5.28 -2.09
C SER A 39 3.80 -5.79 -2.14
N ALA A 40 4.46 -5.85 -0.98
CA ALA A 40 5.69 -6.62 -0.76
C ALA A 40 5.50 -7.46 0.52
N PRO A 41 4.72 -8.55 0.44
CA PRO A 41 4.25 -9.26 1.62
C PRO A 41 5.34 -10.01 2.37
N GLY A 42 6.49 -10.28 1.75
CA GLY A 42 7.52 -11.13 2.35
C GLY A 42 7.09 -12.61 2.42
N PRO A 43 7.99 -13.51 2.87
CA PRO A 43 7.65 -14.92 3.06
C PRO A 43 6.65 -15.11 4.20
N LEU A 44 5.72 -16.04 4.02
CA LEU A 44 4.79 -16.47 5.07
C LEU A 44 5.55 -16.89 6.33
N GLY A 45 5.15 -16.37 7.49
CA GLY A 45 5.82 -16.60 8.77
C GLY A 45 7.14 -15.84 8.95
N GLY A 46 7.49 -14.94 8.01
CA GLY A 46 8.63 -14.05 8.11
C GLY A 46 8.33 -12.74 8.84
N THR A 47 9.18 -11.74 8.64
CA THR A 47 8.91 -10.37 9.11
C THR A 47 7.64 -9.83 8.45
N PRO A 48 6.83 -9.03 9.16
CA PRO A 48 5.66 -8.41 8.58
C PRO A 48 5.96 -7.72 7.26
N GLY A 49 5.13 -8.01 6.26
CA GLY A 49 5.26 -7.46 4.91
C GLY A 49 4.98 -5.96 4.86
N LYS A 50 5.09 -5.38 3.68
CA LYS A 50 4.74 -3.99 3.42
C LYS A 50 3.74 -3.89 2.29
N SER A 51 3.02 -2.79 2.26
CA SER A 51 2.32 -2.33 1.07
C SER A 51 2.67 -0.88 0.83
N TYR A 52 2.79 -0.51 -0.43
CA TYR A 52 3.25 0.79 -0.86
C TYR A 52 2.14 1.41 -1.69
N VAL A 53 1.67 2.57 -1.26
CA VAL A 53 0.88 3.43 -2.11
C VAL A 53 1.83 4.36 -2.84
N ILE A 54 1.63 4.51 -4.14
CA ILE A 54 2.40 5.40 -5.00
C ILE A 54 1.41 6.37 -5.63
N TYR A 55 1.62 7.66 -5.39
CA TYR A 55 0.73 8.69 -5.90
C TYR A 55 0.88 8.85 -7.41
N GLY A 56 -0.27 8.88 -8.07
CA GLY A 56 -0.41 9.28 -9.47
C GLY A 56 0.16 10.69 -9.69
N ARG A 57 0.61 10.96 -10.92
CA ARG A 57 1.03 12.32 -11.32
C ARG A 57 1.03 12.53 -12.82
N THR A 58 0.92 13.79 -13.23
CA THR A 58 0.99 14.22 -14.63
C THR A 58 2.40 14.56 -15.11
N THR A 59 3.36 14.72 -14.20
CA THR A 59 4.76 15.09 -14.52
C THR A 59 5.63 13.91 -14.95
N GLY A 60 5.04 12.74 -15.17
CA GLY A 60 5.73 11.50 -15.54
C GLY A 60 6.43 10.82 -14.35
N PHE A 61 6.93 9.60 -14.57
CA PHE A 61 7.63 8.80 -13.57
C PHE A 61 9.08 8.54 -13.99
N SER A 62 9.96 8.28 -13.02
CA SER A 62 11.27 7.68 -13.32
C SER A 62 11.04 6.34 -14.05
N PRO A 63 11.82 5.98 -15.08
CA PRO A 63 11.70 4.68 -15.73
C PRO A 63 11.82 3.50 -14.77
N ASN A 64 12.53 3.69 -13.66
CA ASN A 64 12.65 2.74 -12.56
C ASN A 64 12.38 3.49 -11.24
N LEU A 65 11.26 3.18 -10.60
CA LEU A 65 10.88 3.70 -9.30
C LEU A 65 11.24 2.67 -8.23
N ASN A 66 12.15 3.03 -7.33
CA ASN A 66 12.52 2.16 -6.23
C ASN A 66 11.56 2.36 -5.05
N LEU A 67 10.98 1.28 -4.53
CA LEU A 67 10.09 1.34 -3.37
C LEU A 67 10.77 1.88 -2.11
N ALA A 68 12.11 1.88 -2.05
CA ALA A 68 12.87 2.52 -0.97
C ALA A 68 12.79 4.05 -1.01
N GLU A 69 12.38 4.64 -2.13
CA GLU A 69 12.28 6.09 -2.33
C GLU A 69 10.88 6.62 -2.01
N ILE A 70 9.94 5.76 -1.60
CA ILE A 70 8.59 6.17 -1.22
C ILE A 70 8.62 7.01 0.05
N ASN A 71 8.01 8.19 -0.02
CA ASN A 71 7.93 9.21 1.01
C ASN A 71 6.65 10.04 0.82
N SER A 72 6.37 10.96 1.73
CA SER A 72 5.13 11.75 1.75
C SER A 72 4.81 12.54 0.47
N ASN A 73 5.81 12.81 -0.39
CA ASN A 73 5.59 13.54 -1.64
C ASN A 73 5.19 12.64 -2.81
N ASN A 74 5.41 11.33 -2.70
CA ASN A 74 5.17 10.38 -3.80
C ASN A 74 4.34 9.16 -3.39
N GLY A 75 3.88 9.09 -2.15
CA GLY A 75 3.06 8.01 -1.65
C GLY A 75 3.20 7.82 -0.15
N PHE A 76 2.98 6.59 0.31
CA PHE A 76 3.25 6.19 1.69
C PHE A 76 3.43 4.68 1.79
N VAL A 77 3.97 4.24 2.94
CA VAL A 77 4.22 2.83 3.24
C VAL A 77 3.31 2.38 4.38
N ILE A 78 2.60 1.29 4.15
CA ILE A 78 1.81 0.56 5.13
C ILE A 78 2.67 -0.59 5.61
N ASN A 79 3.19 -0.48 6.84
CA ASN A 79 3.91 -1.57 7.47
C ASN A 79 2.91 -2.61 7.97
N GLY A 80 3.17 -3.90 7.70
CA GLY A 80 2.38 -4.99 8.23
C GLY A 80 2.38 -4.95 9.75
N ILE A 81 1.18 -4.96 10.32
CA ILE A 81 0.99 -4.85 11.78
C ILE A 81 1.05 -6.24 12.42
N ASP A 82 0.52 -7.28 11.76
CA ASP A 82 0.40 -8.64 12.31
C ASP A 82 0.65 -9.75 11.26
N GLY A 83 1.64 -9.60 10.37
CA GLY A 83 1.99 -10.63 9.38
C GLY A 83 2.13 -10.07 7.96
N ASN A 84 1.92 -10.92 6.94
CA ASN A 84 2.01 -10.52 5.55
C ASN A 84 0.87 -9.55 5.20
N SER A 85 1.21 -8.36 4.71
CA SER A 85 0.22 -7.45 4.13
C SER A 85 -0.03 -7.84 2.67
N SER A 86 -1.09 -8.59 2.40
CA SER A 86 -1.58 -8.84 1.03
C SER A 86 -2.65 -7.80 0.71
N GLY A 87 -2.22 -6.73 0.02
CA GLY A 87 -3.11 -5.64 -0.35
C GLY A 87 -4.24 -6.11 -1.26
N THR A 88 -5.46 -6.14 -0.75
CA THR A 88 -6.69 -6.26 -1.55
C THR A 88 -7.38 -4.91 -1.50
N ALA A 89 -7.04 -4.02 -2.42
CA ALA A 89 -7.66 -2.70 -2.47
C ALA A 89 -9.08 -2.81 -3.02
N SER A 90 -10.08 -2.46 -2.21
CA SER A 90 -11.38 -2.05 -2.71
C SER A 90 -11.34 -0.53 -2.85
N SER A 91 -11.42 -0.03 -4.08
CA SER A 91 -11.49 1.40 -4.42
C SER A 91 -12.90 1.95 -4.13
N GLY A 92 -13.25 2.09 -2.86
CA GLY A 92 -14.56 2.60 -2.45
C GLY A 92 -14.43 3.58 -1.30
N ASP A 93 -15.26 4.61 -1.32
CA ASP A 93 -15.43 5.55 -0.22
C ASP A 93 -16.34 4.90 0.85
N ILE A 94 -15.74 4.32 1.89
CA ILE A 94 -16.41 3.58 2.96
C ILE A 94 -16.96 4.55 4.02
N ASN A 95 -16.31 5.70 4.21
CA ASN A 95 -16.68 6.67 5.23
C ASN A 95 -17.60 7.81 4.72
N GLY A 96 -17.80 7.93 3.41
CA GLY A 96 -18.67 8.89 2.76
C GLY A 96 -18.08 10.29 2.56
N ASP A 97 -16.75 10.44 2.58
CA ASP A 97 -16.06 11.74 2.46
C ASP A 97 -15.71 12.14 1.01
N GLY A 98 -15.99 11.26 0.05
CA GLY A 98 -15.73 11.46 -1.37
C GLY A 98 -14.33 11.05 -1.82
N ILE A 99 -13.50 10.48 -0.93
CA ILE A 99 -12.16 9.97 -1.23
C ILE A 99 -12.18 8.43 -1.10
N PRO A 100 -11.63 7.67 -2.08
CA PRO A 100 -11.53 6.23 -1.96
C PRO A 100 -10.72 5.80 -0.73
N ASP A 101 -11.24 4.82 0.01
CA ASP A 101 -10.57 4.19 1.13
C ASP A 101 -9.84 2.92 0.68
N LEU A 102 -8.93 2.43 1.52
CA LEU A 102 -8.12 1.25 1.25
C LEU A 102 -8.39 0.15 2.27
N VAL A 103 -8.55 -1.07 1.77
CA VAL A 103 -8.66 -2.28 2.60
C VAL A 103 -7.36 -3.08 2.47
N ILE A 104 -6.80 -3.53 3.59
CA ILE A 104 -5.58 -4.33 3.64
C ILE A 104 -5.82 -5.61 4.43
N GLY A 105 -5.58 -6.75 3.80
CA GLY A 105 -5.55 -8.04 4.46
C GLY A 105 -4.21 -8.30 5.13
N ALA A 106 -4.26 -8.81 6.36
CA ALA A 106 -3.14 -9.37 7.09
C ALA A 106 -3.47 -10.81 7.49
N ASP A 107 -3.18 -11.75 6.60
CA ASP A 107 -3.55 -13.17 6.75
C ASP A 107 -2.85 -13.85 7.94
N GLY A 108 -1.64 -13.42 8.29
CA GLY A 108 -0.92 -13.85 9.50
C GLY A 108 -1.49 -13.30 10.83
N GLY A 109 -2.53 -12.48 10.78
CA GLY A 109 -3.07 -11.77 11.95
C GLY A 109 -3.50 -12.71 13.08
N THR A 110 -3.03 -12.48 14.30
CA THR A 110 -3.50 -13.22 15.49
C THR A 110 -4.71 -12.51 16.10
N THR A 111 -5.81 -13.23 16.27
CA THR A 111 -7.03 -12.71 16.90
C THR A 111 -7.42 -13.57 18.10
N ASN A 112 -8.53 -13.22 18.77
CA ASN A 112 -9.13 -14.07 19.80
C ASN A 112 -9.53 -15.46 19.27
N GLY A 113 -9.65 -15.63 17.95
CA GLY A 113 -9.89 -16.92 17.29
C GLY A 113 -8.63 -17.78 17.08
N GLY A 114 -7.44 -17.26 17.39
CA GLY A 114 -6.17 -17.98 17.31
C GLY A 114 -5.11 -17.30 16.45
N ILE A 115 -3.95 -17.98 16.36
CA ILE A 115 -2.81 -17.57 15.53
C ILE A 115 -3.18 -17.76 14.06
N ASN A 116 -2.79 -16.81 13.19
CA ASN A 116 -3.11 -16.80 11.75
C ASN A 116 -4.61 -16.88 11.44
N ALA A 117 -5.45 -16.33 12.33
CA ALA A 117 -6.89 -16.20 12.08
C ALA A 117 -7.18 -15.10 11.03
N GLY A 118 -6.21 -14.23 10.77
CA GLY A 118 -6.30 -13.12 9.83
C GLY A 118 -6.89 -11.86 10.47
N LYS A 119 -6.46 -10.71 9.97
CA LYS A 119 -7.02 -9.38 10.25
C LYS A 119 -7.24 -8.63 8.95
N THR A 120 -8.11 -7.63 9.00
CA THR A 120 -8.33 -6.69 7.91
C THR A 120 -8.33 -5.29 8.49
N TYR A 121 -7.65 -4.37 7.82
CA TYR A 121 -7.57 -2.97 8.19
C TYR A 121 -8.19 -2.13 7.09
N VAL A 122 -8.95 -1.12 7.50
CA VAL A 122 -9.44 -0.06 6.61
C VAL A 122 -8.61 1.18 6.90
N ILE A 123 -8.09 1.78 5.85
CA ILE A 123 -7.31 3.01 5.87
C ILE A 123 -8.10 4.04 5.09
N PHE A 124 -8.54 5.10 5.76
CA PHE A 124 -9.32 6.13 5.09
C PHE A 124 -8.46 6.99 4.18
N GLY A 125 -8.96 7.26 2.98
CA GLY A 125 -8.39 8.26 2.09
C GLY A 125 -8.46 9.65 2.72
N GLN A 126 -7.51 10.52 2.41
CA GLN A 126 -7.46 11.86 2.98
C GLN A 126 -6.88 12.87 1.99
N GLN A 127 -7.46 14.06 1.95
CA GLN A 127 -6.95 15.13 1.10
C GLN A 127 -5.53 15.53 1.54
N GLY A 128 -4.59 15.56 0.58
CA GLY A 128 -3.17 15.78 0.84
C GLY A 128 -2.41 14.51 1.26
N GLY A 129 -3.10 13.36 1.30
CA GLY A 129 -2.54 12.06 1.63
C GLY A 129 -2.39 11.81 3.13
N LEU A 130 -1.92 10.61 3.47
CA LEU A 130 -1.68 10.21 4.85
C LEU A 130 -0.25 10.59 5.27
N LEU A 131 -0.12 11.38 6.34
CA LEU A 131 1.14 11.50 7.07
C LEU A 131 1.38 10.15 7.76
N ALA A 132 2.50 9.48 7.44
CA ALA A 132 2.87 8.15 7.91
C ALA A 132 2.23 7.77 9.26
N ALA A 133 1.07 7.12 9.21
CA ALA A 133 0.39 6.67 10.39
C ALA A 133 1.15 5.44 10.90
N SER A 134 1.97 5.64 11.94
CA SER A 134 2.22 4.54 12.86
C SER A 134 0.88 4.26 13.55
N THR A 135 0.18 3.21 13.13
CA THR A 135 -0.92 2.68 13.93
C THR A 135 -0.27 2.11 15.19
N SER A 136 -0.30 2.89 16.26
CA SER A 136 0.06 2.47 17.61
C SER A 136 -0.70 1.18 17.93
N GLN A 137 0.04 0.12 18.22
CA GLN A 137 -0.49 -1.09 18.85
C GLN A 137 -1.07 -0.70 20.21
N ASN A 138 -2.35 -0.98 20.43
CA ASN A 138 -2.93 -1.16 21.77
C ASN A 138 -3.24 -2.64 21.93
#